data_AF-A0A6J4HGU9-F1
#
_entry.id   AF-A0A6J4HGU9-F1
#
_cell.length_a   1.000
_cell.length_b   1.000
_cell.length_c   1.000
_cell.angle_alpha   90.00
_cell.angle_beta   90.00
_cell.angle_gamma   90.00
#
_symmetry.space_group_name_H-M   'P 1'
#
loop_
_entity.id
_entity.type
_entity.pdbx_description
1 polymer ?
#
loop_
_entity_poly.entity_id
_entity_poly.type
_entity_poly.pdbx_seq_one_letter_code
_entity_poly.pdbx_strand_id
1 'polypeptide(L)'
;MSMTILNRTARRSSLRFSLLAATAGLVLAAAPARAAVEESYTAGEPPITTTWFASVSEAAQRADREYVAGMRPHHAGALSMSRDYLSDPGRSSPLLQALSRAIVANQTFEIGVLDEVGRNLDRPPLRLPFGLTLQPVATEGLTGAQRFFKEPIPSEASYAVGSVSERDVLFAKAMIIHHEGAVEMARGYHANRDARNGYLGLMNVDINTDQTQEIALMRRVVAAYPGDASLVRVDPSMIHGMEGMQHGAHGGHAAAAAPAGTAPPARAGAEHAPHGDHAAHGQDGNHAHHRHHEGHAGHGQHGRAHHGAHGGSASAAEPRPAPAQPRQAPRSRPAARQPAGSAGQGHGHHHH
;
A
#
# COMPACT_ATOMS: atom_id res chain seq x y z
N MET A 1 94.33 5.83 19.92
CA MET A 1 94.98 5.18 18.75
C MET A 1 94.49 3.74 18.68
N SER A 2 93.81 3.38 17.58
CA SER A 2 93.82 2.08 16.89
C SER A 2 92.50 1.85 16.15
N MET A 3 92.61 1.83 14.82
CA MET A 3 91.63 1.33 13.85
C MET A 3 91.37 -0.16 14.06
N THR A 4 90.16 -0.63 13.77
CA THR A 4 89.96 -1.92 13.10
C THR A 4 88.71 -1.85 12.21
N ILE A 5 88.95 -2.07 10.92
CA ILE A 5 87.99 -2.31 9.85
C ILE A 5 87.69 -3.81 9.81
N LEU A 6 86.43 -4.23 9.64
CA LEU A 6 86.00 -5.45 8.92
C LEU A 6 84.46 -5.53 8.98
N ASN A 7 83.69 -6.08 8.05
CA ASN A 7 83.72 -6.25 6.60
C ASN A 7 82.32 -6.82 6.27
N ARG A 8 81.73 -6.39 5.15
CA ARG A 8 80.65 -7.02 4.35
C ARG A 8 79.70 -8.02 5.02
N THR A 9 78.40 -7.74 4.88
CA THR A 9 77.52 -8.63 4.09
C THR A 9 76.47 -7.81 3.35
N ALA A 10 76.46 -7.97 2.03
CA ALA A 10 75.43 -7.45 1.15
C ALA A 10 74.18 -8.32 1.26
N ARG A 11 73.02 -7.71 1.47
CA ARG A 11 71.73 -8.32 1.11
C ARG A 11 71.04 -7.41 0.10
N ARG A 12 71.00 -7.90 -1.14
CA ARG A 12 70.22 -7.35 -2.24
C ARG A 12 68.74 -7.50 -1.87
N SER A 13 68.07 -6.39 -1.61
CA SER A 13 66.61 -6.36 -1.48
C SER A 13 66.02 -6.33 -2.88
N SER A 14 65.50 -7.47 -3.33
CA SER A 14 64.77 -7.61 -4.59
C SER A 14 63.49 -6.78 -4.54
N LEU A 15 63.44 -5.72 -5.35
CA LEU A 15 62.21 -4.98 -5.66
C LEU A 15 61.25 -5.90 -6.41
N ARG A 16 60.25 -6.43 -5.69
CA ARG A 16 59.10 -7.09 -6.32
C ARG A 16 58.10 -6.01 -6.72
N PHE A 17 58.11 -5.65 -8.01
CA PHE A 17 57.01 -4.91 -8.63
C PHE A 17 55.74 -5.76 -8.52
N SER A 18 54.87 -5.40 -7.58
CA SER A 18 53.51 -5.94 -7.52
C SER A 18 52.67 -5.12 -8.50
N LEU A 19 52.33 -5.75 -9.62
CA LEU A 19 51.42 -5.22 -10.63
C LEU A 19 50.02 -5.12 -10.00
N LEU A 20 49.63 -3.93 -9.54
CA LEU A 20 48.26 -3.65 -9.14
C LEU A 20 47.43 -3.55 -10.43
N ALA A 21 46.84 -4.66 -10.86
CA ALA A 21 45.81 -4.64 -11.88
C ALA A 21 44.55 -4.03 -11.26
N ALA A 22 44.33 -2.74 -11.48
CA ALA A 22 43.08 -2.07 -11.15
C ALA A 22 42.00 -2.54 -12.14
N THR A 23 41.30 -3.61 -11.79
CA THR A 23 40.04 -3.96 -12.44
C THR A 23 38.97 -2.97 -11.99
N ALA A 24 38.75 -1.94 -12.80
CA ALA A 24 37.57 -1.09 -12.69
C ALA A 24 36.33 -1.95 -13.02
N GLY A 25 35.76 -2.58 -11.99
CA GLY A 25 34.48 -3.26 -12.09
C GLY A 25 33.40 -2.22 -12.35
N LEU A 26 32.91 -2.18 -13.59
CA LEU A 26 31.70 -1.44 -13.95
C LEU A 26 30.52 -2.14 -13.26
N VAL A 27 30.20 -1.72 -12.03
CA VAL A 27 28.94 -2.09 -11.38
C VAL A 27 27.85 -1.31 -12.09
N LEU A 28 27.25 -1.93 -13.10
CA LEU A 28 25.97 -1.46 -13.62
C LEU A 28 24.94 -1.73 -12.51
N ALA A 29 24.71 -0.72 -11.67
CA ALA A 29 23.58 -0.73 -10.76
C ALA A 29 22.32 -0.70 -11.63
N ALA A 30 21.81 -1.87 -12.00
CA ALA A 30 20.43 -1.99 -12.43
C ALA A 30 19.60 -1.54 -11.23
N ALA A 31 19.11 -0.30 -11.26
CA ALA A 31 18.04 0.10 -10.39
C ALA A 31 16.96 -0.99 -10.53
N PRO A 32 16.39 -1.53 -9.43
CA PRO A 32 15.26 -2.40 -9.58
C PRO A 32 14.23 -1.58 -10.36
N ALA A 33 13.80 -2.08 -11.52
CA ALA A 33 12.63 -1.56 -12.18
C ALA A 33 11.53 -1.64 -11.11
N ARG A 34 11.19 -0.50 -10.49
CA ARG A 34 10.06 -0.45 -9.59
C ARG A 34 8.90 -0.79 -10.48
N ALA A 35 8.25 -1.92 -10.19
CA ALA A 35 7.11 -2.40 -10.93
C ALA A 35 5.91 -1.51 -10.56
N ALA A 36 5.98 -0.23 -10.95
CA ALA A 36 4.87 0.68 -10.84
C ALA A 36 3.81 0.18 -11.82
N VAL A 37 2.59 -0.03 -11.32
CA VAL A 37 1.44 -0.39 -12.17
C VAL A 37 1.26 0.59 -13.33
N GLU A 38 1.66 1.83 -13.09
CA GLU A 38 1.58 2.93 -14.02
C GLU A 38 2.78 3.85 -13.82
N GLU A 39 3.45 4.24 -14.91
CA GLU A 39 4.44 5.30 -14.85
C GLU A 39 3.74 6.65 -14.59
N SER A 40 4.44 7.59 -13.93
CA SER A 40 3.89 8.94 -13.71
C SER A 40 3.58 9.61 -15.05
N TYR A 41 2.45 10.31 -15.14
CA TYR A 41 2.04 10.97 -16.37
C TYR A 41 3.10 11.97 -16.86
N THR A 42 3.48 11.85 -18.14
CA THR A 42 4.33 12.83 -18.83
C THR A 42 3.45 13.84 -19.56
N ALA A 43 3.56 15.12 -19.17
CA ALA A 43 2.74 16.18 -19.73
C ALA A 43 2.99 16.38 -21.24
N GLY A 44 1.92 16.27 -22.05
CA GLY A 44 1.95 16.61 -23.49
C GLY A 44 1.72 15.44 -24.44
N GLU A 45 1.69 14.21 -23.93
CA GLU A 45 1.37 13.01 -24.72
C GLU A 45 -0.12 12.64 -24.59
N PRO A 46 -0.80 12.23 -25.69
CA PRO A 46 -2.15 11.73 -25.59
C PRO A 46 -2.17 10.44 -24.76
N PRO A 47 -3.15 10.25 -23.87
CA PRO A 47 -3.20 9.04 -23.08
C PRO A 47 -3.44 7.83 -23.98
N ILE A 48 -2.52 6.87 -23.93
CA ILE A 48 -2.68 5.57 -24.57
C ILE A 48 -3.05 4.58 -23.46
N THR A 49 -4.23 3.98 -23.57
CA THR A 49 -4.68 2.95 -22.64
C THR A 49 -4.71 1.59 -23.30
N THR A 50 -4.26 0.56 -22.59
CA THR A 50 -4.24 -0.82 -23.08
C THR A 50 -5.04 -1.72 -22.14
N THR A 51 -5.95 -2.53 -22.69
CA THR A 51 -6.68 -3.52 -21.88
C THR A 51 -5.80 -4.75 -21.63
N TRP A 52 -5.71 -5.13 -20.37
CA TRP A 52 -5.08 -6.38 -19.94
C TRP A 52 -6.08 -7.51 -20.00
N PHE A 53 -5.63 -8.67 -20.48
CA PHE A 53 -6.45 -9.86 -20.64
C PHE A 53 -5.85 -11.03 -19.86
N ALA A 54 -6.70 -11.86 -19.28
CA ALA A 54 -6.34 -13.14 -18.68
C ALA A 54 -7.22 -14.26 -19.25
N SER A 55 -6.74 -15.51 -19.18
CA SER A 55 -7.58 -16.67 -19.48
C SER A 55 -8.79 -16.71 -18.54
N VAL A 56 -9.97 -17.01 -19.07
CA VAL A 56 -11.20 -17.11 -18.26
C VAL A 56 -11.03 -18.17 -17.18
N SER A 57 -11.30 -17.77 -15.93
CA SER A 57 -11.39 -18.64 -14.76
C SER A 57 -12.42 -18.05 -13.81
N GLU A 58 -13.45 -18.83 -13.42
CA GLU A 58 -14.46 -18.35 -12.47
C GLU A 58 -13.87 -18.08 -11.09
N ALA A 59 -12.94 -18.92 -10.64
CA ALA A 59 -12.27 -18.75 -9.36
C ALA A 59 -11.43 -17.46 -9.32
N ALA A 60 -10.70 -17.17 -10.40
CA ALA A 60 -9.91 -15.95 -10.48
C ALA A 60 -10.79 -14.70 -10.51
N GLN A 61 -11.84 -14.69 -11.34
CA GLN A 61 -12.77 -13.56 -11.40
C GLN A 61 -13.46 -13.31 -10.06
N ARG A 62 -13.82 -14.37 -9.33
CA ARG A 62 -14.39 -14.22 -7.97
C ARG A 62 -13.37 -13.62 -7.01
N ALA A 63 -12.14 -14.14 -6.97
CA ALA A 63 -11.08 -13.59 -6.12
C ALA A 63 -10.82 -12.11 -6.42
N ASP A 64 -10.77 -11.73 -7.70
CA ASP A 64 -10.56 -10.33 -8.11
C ASP A 64 -11.72 -9.43 -7.69
N ARG A 65 -12.97 -9.90 -7.84
CA ARG A 65 -14.17 -9.15 -7.44
C ARG A 65 -14.26 -8.97 -5.94
N GLU A 66 -13.99 -10.00 -5.16
CA GLU A 66 -13.97 -9.94 -3.71
C GLU A 66 -12.89 -8.97 -3.23
N TYR A 67 -11.70 -9.02 -3.83
CA TYR A 67 -10.62 -8.08 -3.53
C TYR A 67 -11.02 -6.63 -3.85
N VAL A 68 -11.56 -6.36 -5.04
CA VAL A 68 -12.03 -5.01 -5.42
C VAL A 68 -13.15 -4.53 -4.49
N ALA A 69 -14.10 -5.41 -4.15
CA ALA A 69 -15.22 -5.10 -3.26
C ALA A 69 -14.77 -4.75 -1.83
N GLY A 70 -13.66 -5.32 -1.36
CA GLY A 70 -13.06 -4.97 -0.08
C GLY A 70 -12.13 -3.75 -0.15
N MET A 71 -11.17 -3.74 -1.09
CA MET A 71 -10.10 -2.74 -1.08
C MET A 71 -10.60 -1.34 -1.43
N ARG A 72 -11.64 -1.26 -2.27
CA ARG A 72 -12.22 0.02 -2.69
C ARG A 72 -12.86 0.81 -1.53
N PRO A 73 -13.81 0.27 -0.74
CA PRO A 73 -14.34 0.99 0.42
C PRO A 73 -13.26 1.26 1.48
N HIS A 74 -12.29 0.38 1.64
CA HIS A 74 -11.14 0.61 2.51
C HIS A 74 -10.36 1.87 2.10
N HIS A 75 -9.99 2.01 0.82
CA HIS A 75 -9.34 3.24 0.36
C HIS A 75 -10.22 4.48 0.55
N ALA A 76 -11.54 4.36 0.35
CA ALA A 76 -12.47 5.45 0.63
C ALA A 76 -12.49 5.86 2.11
N GLY A 77 -12.31 4.90 3.02
CA GLY A 77 -12.09 5.11 4.44
C GLY A 77 -10.91 6.04 4.71
N ALA A 78 -9.73 5.72 4.15
CA ALA A 78 -8.54 6.56 4.28
C ALA A 78 -8.77 7.99 3.77
N LEU A 79 -9.47 8.17 2.64
CA LEU A 79 -9.79 9.51 2.12
C LEU A 79 -10.58 10.34 3.14
N SER A 80 -11.60 9.74 3.77
CA SER A 80 -12.42 10.41 4.76
C SER A 80 -11.62 10.77 6.01
N MET A 81 -10.86 9.81 6.57
CA MET A 81 -10.01 10.02 7.75
C MET A 81 -8.96 11.13 7.52
N SER A 82 -8.31 11.14 6.34
CA SER A 82 -7.32 12.17 5.99
C SER A 82 -7.96 13.55 5.79
N ARG A 83 -9.16 13.64 5.21
CA ARG A 83 -9.89 14.91 5.07
C ARG A 83 -10.34 15.46 6.42
N ASP A 84 -10.85 14.59 7.29
CA ASP A 84 -11.26 14.96 8.64
C ASP A 84 -10.07 15.50 9.43
N TYR A 85 -8.94 14.78 9.40
CA TYR A 85 -7.70 15.26 10.00
C TYR A 85 -7.24 16.60 9.43
N LEU A 86 -7.25 16.79 8.10
CA LEU A 86 -6.88 18.06 7.47
C LEU A 86 -7.81 19.23 7.82
N SER A 87 -9.05 18.95 8.19
CA SER A 87 -10.02 19.97 8.62
C SER A 87 -9.91 20.32 10.11
N ASP A 88 -9.32 19.44 10.93
CA ASP A 88 -9.33 19.57 12.38
C ASP A 88 -8.37 20.65 12.89
N PRO A 89 -8.85 21.72 13.55
CA PRO A 89 -7.98 22.82 14.01
C PRO A 89 -6.98 22.41 15.11
N GLY A 90 -7.16 21.25 15.74
CA GLY A 90 -6.25 20.70 16.75
C GLY A 90 -5.04 19.95 16.17
N ARG A 91 -4.96 19.76 14.85
CA ARG A 91 -3.78 19.18 14.19
C ARG A 91 -2.59 20.13 14.25
N SER A 92 -1.38 19.61 14.35
CA SER A 92 -0.17 20.45 14.41
C SER A 92 1.00 19.98 13.56
N SER A 93 1.13 18.67 13.31
CA SER A 93 2.27 18.12 12.57
C SER A 93 2.23 18.48 11.08
N PRO A 94 3.21 19.24 10.54
CA PRO A 94 3.30 19.53 9.11
C PRO A 94 3.51 18.27 8.28
N LEU A 95 4.27 17.31 8.82
CA LEU A 95 4.53 16.02 8.19
C LEU A 95 3.22 15.24 7.95
N LEU A 96 2.37 15.10 8.97
CA LEU A 96 1.08 14.41 8.81
C LEU A 96 0.12 15.15 7.88
N GLN A 97 0.18 16.49 7.84
CA GLN A 97 -0.63 17.26 6.90
C GLN A 97 -0.18 17.02 5.45
N ALA A 98 1.13 16.95 5.20
CA ALA A 98 1.67 16.59 3.90
C ALA A 98 1.30 15.14 3.52
N LEU A 99 1.48 14.21 4.46
CA LEU A 99 1.14 12.80 4.26
C LEU A 99 -0.36 12.63 3.95
N SER A 100 -1.23 13.32 4.69
CA SER A 100 -2.69 13.24 4.46
C SER A 100 -3.10 13.77 3.08
N ARG A 101 -2.42 14.79 2.55
CA ARG A 101 -2.65 15.24 1.16
C ARG A 101 -2.19 14.20 0.15
N ALA A 102 -1.03 13.58 0.37
CA ALA A 102 -0.51 12.52 -0.48
C ALA A 102 -1.44 11.29 -0.48
N ILE A 103 -1.90 10.84 0.71
CA ILE A 103 -2.90 9.76 0.85
C ILE A 103 -4.18 10.12 0.07
N VAL A 104 -4.70 11.35 0.23
CA VAL A 104 -5.91 11.76 -0.50
C VAL A 104 -5.72 11.67 -2.01
N ALA A 105 -4.59 12.18 -2.54
CA ALA A 105 -4.33 12.14 -3.97
C ALA A 105 -4.13 10.70 -4.48
N ASN A 106 -3.24 9.95 -3.85
CA ASN A 106 -2.83 8.63 -4.29
C ASN A 106 -3.97 7.61 -4.16
N GLN A 107 -4.66 7.57 -3.02
CA GLN A 107 -5.75 6.61 -2.84
C GLN A 107 -7.01 6.97 -3.65
N THR A 108 -7.19 8.24 -4.03
CA THR A 108 -8.25 8.61 -5.00
C THR A 108 -7.98 7.98 -6.36
N PHE A 109 -6.73 8.01 -6.82
CA PHE A 109 -6.34 7.37 -8.07
C PHE A 109 -6.50 5.85 -8.00
N GLU A 110 -6.05 5.23 -6.91
CA GLU A 110 -6.18 3.78 -6.68
C GLU A 110 -7.64 3.33 -6.65
N ILE A 111 -8.57 4.12 -6.10
CA ILE A 111 -10.02 3.85 -6.21
C ILE A 111 -10.46 3.86 -7.68
N GLY A 112 -9.99 4.82 -8.48
CA GLY A 112 -10.28 4.88 -9.92
C GLY A 112 -9.76 3.66 -10.68
N VAL A 113 -8.60 3.15 -10.28
CA VAL A 113 -8.02 1.90 -10.80
C VAL A 113 -8.89 0.70 -10.42
N LEU A 114 -9.28 0.55 -9.15
CA LEU A 114 -10.15 -0.52 -8.67
C LEU A 114 -11.52 -0.50 -9.35
N ASP A 115 -12.08 0.69 -9.57
CA ASP A 115 -13.33 0.88 -10.31
C ASP A 115 -13.20 0.42 -11.77
N GLU A 116 -12.05 0.70 -12.41
CA GLU A 116 -11.79 0.26 -13.79
C GLU A 116 -11.55 -1.24 -13.89
N VAL A 117 -10.89 -1.85 -12.91
CA VAL A 117 -10.79 -3.31 -12.81
C VAL A 117 -12.18 -3.93 -12.70
N GLY A 118 -13.04 -3.42 -11.81
CA GLY A 118 -14.43 -3.87 -11.68
C GLY A 118 -15.20 -3.80 -13.00
N ARG A 119 -15.13 -2.65 -13.69
CA ARG A 119 -15.75 -2.47 -15.02
C ARG A 119 -15.20 -3.46 -16.05
N ASN A 120 -13.90 -3.75 -16.04
CA ASN A 120 -13.31 -4.70 -16.97
C ASN A 120 -13.80 -6.12 -16.74
N LEU A 121 -13.87 -6.55 -15.48
CA LEU A 121 -14.38 -7.86 -15.12
C LEU A 121 -15.84 -8.03 -15.54
N ASP A 122 -16.65 -6.96 -15.53
CA ASP A 122 -18.07 -7.02 -15.96
C ASP A 122 -18.26 -7.09 -17.48
N ARG A 123 -17.22 -6.84 -18.27
CA ARG A 123 -17.27 -6.95 -19.74
C ARG A 123 -17.33 -8.42 -20.16
N PRO A 124 -18.05 -8.73 -21.26
CA PRO A 124 -18.07 -10.08 -21.79
C PRO A 124 -16.66 -10.54 -22.23
N PRO A 125 -16.30 -11.81 -22.04
CA PRO A 125 -15.04 -12.35 -22.53
C PRO A 125 -14.91 -12.23 -24.05
N LEU A 126 -13.70 -11.94 -24.52
CA LEU A 126 -13.34 -12.00 -25.94
C LEU A 126 -13.17 -13.46 -26.36
N ARG A 127 -13.91 -13.88 -27.38
CA ARG A 127 -13.79 -15.20 -27.99
C ARG A 127 -12.89 -15.13 -29.22
N LEU A 128 -11.80 -15.87 -29.20
CA LEU A 128 -10.81 -15.93 -30.26
C LEU A 128 -10.91 -17.26 -31.04
N PRO A 129 -10.27 -17.37 -32.22
CA PRO A 129 -10.16 -18.64 -32.94
C PRO A 129 -9.56 -19.76 -32.08
N PHE A 130 -9.82 -21.01 -32.47
CA PHE A 130 -9.34 -22.21 -31.76
C PHE A 130 -9.90 -22.39 -30.33
N GLY A 131 -11.00 -21.71 -30.00
CA GLY A 131 -11.71 -21.87 -28.72
C GLY A 131 -11.10 -21.12 -27.53
N LEU A 132 -10.08 -20.30 -27.76
CA LEU A 132 -9.48 -19.47 -26.72
C LEU A 132 -10.45 -18.37 -26.29
N THR A 133 -10.66 -18.22 -24.99
CA THR A 133 -11.50 -17.17 -24.41
C THR A 133 -10.71 -16.37 -23.39
N LEU A 134 -10.69 -15.05 -23.55
CA LEU A 134 -9.94 -14.12 -22.71
C LEU A 134 -10.89 -13.14 -22.01
N GLN A 135 -10.70 -12.95 -20.71
CA GLN A 135 -11.41 -11.98 -19.89
C GLN A 135 -10.62 -10.66 -19.85
N PRO A 136 -11.23 -9.49 -20.14
CA PRO A 136 -10.66 -8.21 -19.73
C PRO A 136 -10.56 -8.14 -18.20
N VAL A 137 -9.38 -7.82 -17.68
CA VAL A 137 -9.12 -7.82 -16.23
C VAL A 137 -8.57 -6.51 -15.68
N ALA A 138 -8.05 -5.62 -16.52
CA ALA A 138 -7.60 -4.28 -16.13
C ALA A 138 -7.41 -3.39 -17.36
N THR A 139 -7.15 -2.10 -17.09
CA THR A 139 -6.73 -1.12 -18.10
C THR A 139 -5.46 -0.46 -17.59
N GLU A 140 -4.40 -0.51 -18.38
CA GLU A 140 -3.15 0.24 -18.16
C GLU A 140 -3.20 1.59 -18.88
N GLY A 141 -2.44 2.56 -18.42
CA GLY A 141 -2.39 3.94 -18.94
C GLY A 141 -3.38 4.88 -18.25
N LEU A 142 -3.93 4.46 -17.10
CA LEU A 142 -4.88 5.27 -16.34
C LEU A 142 -4.24 6.52 -15.76
N THR A 143 -2.93 6.54 -15.48
CA THR A 143 -2.25 7.77 -15.04
C THR A 143 -2.32 8.85 -16.11
N GLY A 144 -2.04 8.50 -17.36
CA GLY A 144 -2.19 9.40 -18.50
C GLY A 144 -3.64 9.80 -18.73
N ALA A 145 -4.56 8.83 -18.70
CA ALA A 145 -5.98 9.07 -18.97
C ALA A 145 -6.61 10.03 -17.95
N GLN A 146 -6.20 9.93 -16.69
CA GLN A 146 -6.67 10.77 -15.60
C GLN A 146 -5.76 12.00 -15.37
N ARG A 147 -4.66 12.13 -16.12
CA ARG A 147 -3.60 13.13 -15.91
C ARG A 147 -3.13 13.17 -14.45
N PHE A 148 -3.01 11.99 -13.86
CA PHE A 148 -2.64 11.81 -12.47
C PHE A 148 -1.12 11.91 -12.30
N PHE A 149 -0.71 12.69 -11.31
CA PHE A 149 0.65 12.74 -10.81
C PHE A 149 0.65 12.14 -9.42
N LYS A 150 1.47 11.11 -9.21
CA LYS A 150 1.62 10.50 -7.88
C LYS A 150 2.24 11.51 -6.94
N GLU A 151 1.58 11.77 -5.82
CA GLU A 151 2.16 12.60 -4.77
C GLU A 151 3.22 11.78 -4.03
N PRO A 152 4.46 12.29 -3.91
CA PRO A 152 5.51 11.57 -3.22
C PRO A 152 5.17 11.46 -1.72
N ILE A 153 5.49 10.30 -1.14
CA ILE A 153 5.43 10.13 0.31
C ILE A 153 6.40 11.15 0.93
N PRO A 154 5.95 12.00 1.87
CA PRO A 154 6.81 13.01 2.45
C PRO A 154 7.97 12.37 3.22
N SER A 155 9.14 12.98 3.13
CA SER A 155 10.33 12.55 3.85
C SER A 155 10.72 13.56 4.93
N GLU A 156 11.54 13.14 5.89
CA GLU A 156 12.12 14.02 6.91
C GLU A 156 12.99 15.14 6.30
N ALA A 157 13.55 14.90 5.11
CA ALA A 157 14.30 15.93 4.37
C ALA A 157 13.37 17.01 3.80
N SER A 158 12.10 16.69 3.60
CA SER A 158 11.09 17.57 3.00
C SER A 158 10.18 18.22 4.04
N TYR A 159 9.94 17.55 5.16
CA TYR A 159 9.05 18.01 6.23
C TYR A 159 9.61 17.60 7.58
N ALA A 160 9.83 18.59 8.45
CA ALA A 160 10.05 18.31 9.87
C ALA A 160 8.77 17.74 10.50
N VAL A 161 8.92 16.82 11.46
CA VAL A 161 7.80 16.32 12.28
C VAL A 161 7.03 17.46 12.93
N GLY A 162 7.75 18.51 13.38
CA GLY A 162 7.19 19.67 14.05
C GLY A 162 6.71 19.37 15.48
N SER A 163 5.89 20.26 16.04
CA SER A 163 5.10 19.93 17.22
C SER A 163 4.08 18.83 16.87
N VAL A 164 3.85 17.92 17.82
CA VAL A 164 2.86 16.84 17.68
C VAL A 164 1.80 17.03 18.76
N SER A 165 0.54 17.14 18.35
CA SER A 165 -0.61 17.26 19.25
C SER A 165 -1.21 15.89 19.57
N GLU A 166 -2.07 15.83 20.58
CA GLU A 166 -2.85 14.61 20.85
C GLU A 166 -3.71 14.20 19.64
N ARG A 167 -4.23 15.19 18.90
CA ARG A 167 -5.02 14.95 17.69
C ARG A 167 -4.21 14.30 16.57
N ASP A 168 -2.94 14.71 16.43
CA ASP A 168 -1.98 14.11 15.49
C ASP A 168 -1.73 12.64 15.84
N VAL A 169 -1.52 12.34 17.13
CA VAL A 169 -1.34 10.96 17.63
C VAL A 169 -2.59 10.12 17.37
N LEU A 170 -3.77 10.67 17.64
CA LEU A 170 -5.05 9.97 17.43
C LEU A 170 -5.24 9.61 15.95
N PHE A 171 -4.99 10.54 15.03
CA PHE A 171 -5.03 10.27 13.59
C PHE A 171 -3.98 9.24 13.18
N ALA A 172 -2.73 9.43 13.60
CA ALA A 172 -1.63 8.54 13.23
C ALA A 172 -1.90 7.09 13.68
N LYS A 173 -2.37 6.88 14.92
CA LYS A 173 -2.70 5.55 15.42
C LYS A 173 -3.87 4.92 14.66
N ALA A 174 -4.93 5.69 14.38
CA ALA A 174 -6.08 5.20 13.61
C ALA A 174 -5.67 4.82 12.18
N MET A 175 -4.89 5.67 11.51
CA MET A 175 -4.46 5.43 10.13
C MET A 175 -3.40 4.32 10.02
N ILE A 176 -2.56 4.10 11.06
CA ILE A 176 -1.69 2.91 11.14
C ILE A 176 -2.52 1.64 11.10
N ILE A 177 -3.55 1.52 11.95
CA ILE A 177 -4.43 0.32 11.98
C ILE A 177 -5.07 0.10 10.62
N HIS A 178 -5.59 1.18 10.01
CA HIS A 178 -6.18 1.13 8.68
C HIS A 178 -5.15 0.65 7.63
N HIS A 179 -3.96 1.24 7.57
CA HIS A 179 -2.94 0.85 6.59
C HIS A 179 -2.42 -0.58 6.80
N GLU A 180 -2.32 -1.05 8.05
CA GLU A 180 -1.99 -2.44 8.35
C GLU A 180 -3.01 -3.41 7.74
N GLY A 181 -4.30 -3.06 7.76
CA GLY A 181 -5.37 -3.81 7.09
C GLY A 181 -5.19 -3.90 5.57
N ALA A 182 -4.89 -2.79 4.90
CA ALA A 182 -4.63 -2.80 3.45
C ALA A 182 -3.39 -3.63 3.08
N VAL A 183 -2.31 -3.53 3.88
CA VAL A 183 -1.10 -4.36 3.71
C VAL A 183 -1.43 -5.84 3.87
N GLU A 184 -2.26 -6.21 4.84
CA GLU A 184 -2.71 -7.59 5.04
C GLU A 184 -3.50 -8.09 3.84
N MET A 185 -4.49 -7.33 3.37
CA MET A 185 -5.29 -7.68 2.19
C MET A 185 -4.44 -7.84 0.93
N ALA A 186 -3.48 -6.94 0.71
CA ALA A 186 -2.57 -7.00 -0.43
C ALA A 186 -1.72 -8.27 -0.42
N ARG A 187 -1.20 -8.65 0.76
CA ARG A 187 -0.47 -9.90 0.95
C ARG A 187 -1.38 -11.13 0.81
N GLY A 188 -2.59 -11.05 1.35
CA GLY A 188 -3.60 -12.11 1.21
C GLY A 188 -3.96 -12.39 -0.25
N TYR A 189 -4.11 -11.33 -1.05
CA TYR A 189 -4.32 -11.46 -2.49
C TYR A 189 -3.14 -12.16 -3.18
N HIS A 190 -1.90 -11.76 -2.89
CA HIS A 190 -0.71 -12.46 -3.42
C HIS A 190 -0.59 -13.92 -3.00
N ALA A 191 -1.07 -14.27 -1.80
CA ALA A 191 -1.04 -15.64 -1.29
C ALA A 191 -2.16 -16.52 -1.89
N ASN A 192 -3.21 -15.91 -2.44
CA ASN A 192 -4.34 -16.63 -3.03
C ASN A 192 -3.96 -17.23 -4.40
N ARG A 193 -4.04 -18.56 -4.53
CA ARG A 193 -3.68 -19.28 -5.78
C ARG A 193 -4.66 -19.03 -6.94
N ASP A 194 -5.87 -18.56 -6.62
CA ASP A 194 -6.87 -18.21 -7.61
C ASP A 194 -6.73 -16.76 -8.08
N ALA A 195 -6.12 -15.88 -7.28
CA ALA A 195 -5.82 -14.50 -7.65
C ALA A 195 -4.74 -14.46 -8.74
N ARG A 196 -5.17 -14.29 -10.00
CA ARG A 196 -4.31 -14.39 -11.19
C ARG A 196 -4.28 -13.11 -12.02
N ASN A 197 -4.90 -12.04 -11.55
CA ASN A 197 -4.83 -10.74 -12.22
C ASN A 197 -3.47 -10.09 -11.95
N GLY A 198 -2.59 -10.15 -12.96
CA GLY A 198 -1.23 -9.59 -12.86
C GLY A 198 -1.22 -8.09 -12.55
N TYR A 199 -2.20 -7.34 -13.04
CA TYR A 199 -2.30 -5.90 -12.80
C TYR A 199 -2.65 -5.60 -11.33
N LEU A 200 -3.63 -6.29 -10.75
CA LEU A 200 -3.88 -6.22 -9.30
C LEU A 200 -2.68 -6.71 -8.48
N GLY A 201 -1.94 -7.70 -8.99
CA GLY A 201 -0.68 -8.12 -8.38
C GLY A 201 0.35 -6.99 -8.30
N LEU A 202 0.56 -6.25 -9.40
CA LEU A 202 1.45 -5.09 -9.41
C LEU A 202 0.95 -3.99 -8.44
N MET A 203 -0.35 -3.72 -8.42
CA MET A 203 -0.94 -2.72 -7.53
C MET A 203 -0.71 -3.07 -6.06
N ASN A 204 -0.78 -4.35 -5.71
CA ASN A 204 -0.48 -4.82 -4.37
C ASN A 204 0.99 -4.67 -3.98
N VAL A 205 1.93 -4.72 -4.91
CA VAL A 205 3.35 -4.41 -4.63
C VAL A 205 3.51 -2.94 -4.27
N ASP A 206 2.85 -2.04 -5.00
CA ASP A 206 2.86 -0.60 -4.73
C ASP A 206 2.20 -0.28 -3.39
N ILE A 207 0.99 -0.81 -3.13
CA ILE A 207 0.29 -0.67 -1.84
C ILE A 207 1.17 -1.12 -0.68
N ASN A 208 1.77 -2.31 -0.78
CA ASN A 208 2.66 -2.83 0.26
C ASN A 208 3.87 -1.91 0.49
N THR A 209 4.46 -1.40 -0.58
CA THR A 209 5.66 -0.56 -0.53
C THR A 209 5.37 0.80 0.08
N ASP A 210 4.29 1.44 -0.35
CA ASP A 210 3.96 2.79 0.06
C ASP A 210 3.36 2.80 1.46
N GLN A 211 2.36 1.96 1.73
CA GLN A 211 1.68 2.00 3.03
C GLN A 211 2.59 1.57 4.18
N THR A 212 3.59 0.70 3.94
CA THR A 212 4.59 0.39 4.98
C THR A 212 5.52 1.56 5.28
N GLN A 213 5.84 2.41 4.30
CA GLN A 213 6.60 3.64 4.52
C GLN A 213 5.76 4.69 5.26
N GLU A 214 4.49 4.82 4.91
CA GLU A 214 3.54 5.72 5.57
C GLU A 214 3.31 5.30 7.03
N ILE A 215 3.15 4.01 7.32
CA ILE A 215 3.12 3.46 8.69
C ILE A 215 4.38 3.85 9.45
N ALA A 216 5.56 3.72 8.85
CA ALA A 216 6.81 4.06 9.50
C ALA A 216 6.91 5.57 9.85
N LEU A 217 6.41 6.45 8.97
CA LEU A 217 6.31 7.88 9.23
C LEU A 217 5.35 8.19 10.38
N MET A 218 4.15 7.60 10.35
CA MET A 218 3.16 7.81 11.40
C MET A 218 3.65 7.31 12.76
N ARG A 219 4.35 6.17 12.82
CA ARG A 219 4.98 5.67 14.06
C ARG A 219 6.04 6.64 14.60
N ARG A 220 6.81 7.31 13.73
CA ARG A 220 7.75 8.36 14.15
C ARG A 220 7.03 9.57 14.74
N VAL A 221 5.93 10.00 14.15
CA VAL A 221 5.12 11.10 14.69
C VAL A 221 4.58 10.75 16.07
N VAL A 222 4.05 9.53 16.24
CA VAL A 222 3.59 9.04 17.56
C VAL A 222 4.73 9.05 18.59
N ALA A 223 5.95 8.63 18.20
CA ALA A 223 7.11 8.63 19.08
C ALA A 223 7.64 10.03 19.45
N ALA A 224 7.37 11.03 18.61
CA ALA A 224 7.76 12.42 18.85
C ALA A 224 6.75 13.20 19.71
N TYR A 225 5.64 12.57 20.12
CA TYR A 225 4.64 13.19 20.97
C TYR A 225 5.21 13.47 22.38
N PRO A 226 5.13 14.72 22.90
CA PRO A 226 5.67 15.05 24.21
C PRO A 226 4.85 14.49 25.39
N GLY A 227 3.61 14.06 25.14
CA GLY A 227 2.75 13.41 26.14
C GLY A 227 2.89 11.88 26.13
N ASP A 228 2.07 11.22 26.95
CA ASP A 228 2.01 9.77 26.99
C ASP A 228 1.07 9.22 25.89
N ALA A 229 1.67 8.77 24.77
CA ALA A 229 0.93 8.20 23.65
C ALA A 229 0.14 6.92 23.98
N SER A 230 0.42 6.26 25.11
CA SER A 230 -0.33 5.09 25.57
C SER A 230 -1.72 5.46 26.11
N LEU A 231 -1.89 6.69 26.59
CA LEU A 231 -3.15 7.21 27.11
C LEU A 231 -4.10 7.67 26.00
N VAL A 232 -3.57 8.00 24.81
CA VAL A 232 -4.36 8.38 23.64
C VAL A 232 -5.00 7.14 23.02
N ARG A 233 -6.28 6.90 23.29
CA ARG A 233 -7.01 5.73 22.77
C ARG A 233 -7.75 6.08 21.49
N VAL A 234 -7.61 5.22 20.48
CA VAL A 234 -8.37 5.31 19.22
C VAL A 234 -9.74 4.69 19.46
N ASP A 235 -10.80 5.46 19.19
CA ASP A 235 -12.15 4.91 19.14
C ASP A 235 -12.34 4.18 17.79
N PRO A 236 -12.88 2.94 17.77
CA PRO A 236 -13.11 2.21 16.52
C PRO A 236 -13.94 2.97 15.48
N SER A 237 -14.85 3.86 15.91
CA SER A 237 -15.66 4.70 15.01
C SER A 237 -14.83 5.69 14.18
N MET A 238 -13.58 5.94 14.54
CA MET A 238 -12.66 6.79 13.78
C MET A 238 -12.01 6.07 12.59
N ILE A 239 -12.12 4.74 12.52
CA ILE A 239 -11.50 3.93 11.48
C ILE A 239 -12.59 3.54 10.49
N HIS A 240 -12.73 4.34 9.44
CA HIS A 240 -13.77 4.15 8.42
C HIS A 240 -13.31 3.14 7.37
N GLY A 241 -14.24 2.51 6.65
CA GLY A 241 -13.91 1.65 5.49
C GLY A 241 -13.40 0.25 5.87
N MET A 242 -13.51 -0.12 7.14
CA MET A 242 -13.16 -1.45 7.65
C MET A 242 -14.35 -2.42 7.65
N GLU A 243 -15.54 -1.96 7.26
CA GLU A 243 -16.77 -2.76 7.27
C GLU A 243 -16.72 -3.91 6.26
N GLY A 244 -17.18 -5.09 6.65
CA GLY A 244 -17.30 -6.23 5.74
C GLY A 244 -15.97 -6.92 5.39
N MET A 245 -14.84 -6.45 5.92
CA MET A 245 -13.60 -7.20 5.90
C MET A 245 -13.78 -8.45 6.74
N GLN A 246 -13.75 -9.63 6.10
CA GLN A 246 -13.66 -10.88 6.83
C GLN A 246 -12.35 -10.85 7.62
N HIS A 247 -12.45 -10.76 8.94
CA HIS A 247 -11.33 -10.97 9.84
C HIS A 247 -10.84 -12.42 9.67
N GLY A 248 -9.93 -12.62 8.71
CA GLY A 248 -9.18 -13.84 8.56
C GLY A 248 -8.31 -14.04 9.79
N ALA A 249 -8.80 -14.82 10.76
CA ALA A 249 -8.03 -15.35 11.88
C ALA A 249 -7.36 -14.32 12.83
N HIS A 250 -8.16 -13.50 13.51
CA HIS A 250 -7.79 -13.02 14.85
C HIS A 250 -8.64 -13.71 15.92
N GLY A 251 -8.28 -14.96 16.20
CA GLY A 251 -8.68 -15.63 17.42
C GLY A 251 -7.97 -14.98 18.62
N GLY A 252 -8.75 -14.32 19.48
CA GLY A 252 -8.42 -14.13 20.89
C GLY A 252 -7.39 -13.06 21.25
N HIS A 253 -7.84 -11.83 21.43
CA HIS A 253 -7.25 -10.97 22.46
C HIS A 253 -7.61 -11.53 23.84
N ALA A 254 -6.75 -12.37 24.39
CA ALA A 254 -6.59 -12.47 25.84
C ALA A 254 -5.24 -11.86 26.18
N ALA A 255 -5.26 -10.63 26.70
CA ALA A 255 -4.12 -10.02 27.34
C ALA A 255 -3.76 -10.86 28.57
N ALA A 256 -2.84 -11.81 28.41
CA ALA A 256 -2.18 -12.45 29.53
C ALA A 256 -1.21 -11.44 30.15
N ALA A 257 -1.55 -10.98 31.35
CA ALA A 257 -0.68 -10.17 32.19
C ALA A 257 0.67 -10.87 32.37
N ALA A 258 1.75 -10.13 32.13
CA ALA A 258 3.10 -10.57 32.47
C ALA A 258 3.22 -10.69 34.00
N PRO A 259 3.69 -11.83 34.55
CA PRO A 259 4.06 -11.87 35.96
C PRO A 259 5.41 -11.15 36.14
N ALA A 260 5.45 -10.33 37.18
CA ALA A 260 6.61 -9.58 37.64
C ALA A 260 7.81 -10.49 37.93
N GLY A 261 9.00 -9.95 37.68
CA GLY A 261 10.27 -10.65 37.81
C GLY A 261 10.61 -11.07 39.24
N THR A 262 11.25 -12.23 39.33
CA THR A 262 12.06 -12.65 40.48
C THR A 262 13.48 -12.91 40.00
N ALA A 263 14.45 -12.28 40.67
CA ALA A 263 15.88 -12.38 40.44
C ALA A 263 16.43 -13.82 40.67
N PRO A 264 17.62 -14.16 40.14
CA PRO A 264 18.09 -15.55 40.08
C PRO A 264 18.93 -15.94 41.31
N PRO A 265 19.01 -17.25 41.64
CA PRO A 265 20.14 -17.77 42.40
C PRO A 265 21.12 -18.57 41.55
N ALA A 266 22.32 -18.69 42.11
CA ALA A 266 23.58 -19.09 41.53
C ALA A 266 23.73 -20.60 41.22
N ARG A 267 24.80 -20.91 40.47
CA ARG A 267 25.22 -22.23 39.98
C ARG A 267 25.82 -23.14 41.07
N ALA A 268 25.52 -24.43 40.96
CA ALA A 268 26.34 -25.64 41.22
C ALA A 268 25.44 -26.85 40.88
N GLY A 269 25.81 -28.00 40.31
CA GLY A 269 27.04 -28.67 39.89
C GLY A 269 26.68 -30.16 39.68
N ALA A 270 27.31 -30.81 38.69
CA ALA A 270 27.54 -32.26 38.52
C ALA A 270 26.39 -33.31 38.42
N GLU A 271 26.34 -33.92 37.22
CA GLU A 271 26.44 -35.37 36.91
C GLU A 271 25.34 -36.41 37.22
N HIS A 272 25.27 -37.35 36.26
CA HIS A 272 24.83 -38.77 36.28
C HIS A 272 23.38 -39.14 35.83
N ALA A 273 23.33 -39.78 34.65
CA ALA A 273 22.32 -40.76 34.19
C ALA A 273 22.54 -42.12 34.96
N PRO A 274 21.83 -43.27 34.74
CA PRO A 274 21.08 -43.67 33.54
C PRO A 274 19.85 -44.63 33.71
N HIS A 275 19.29 -45.01 32.54
CA HIS A 275 18.55 -46.23 32.14
C HIS A 275 17.06 -46.43 32.46
N GLY A 276 16.34 -46.91 31.41
CA GLY A 276 15.11 -47.71 31.54
C GLY A 276 14.19 -47.68 30.31
N ASP A 277 14.42 -48.57 29.35
CA ASP A 277 13.54 -48.89 28.21
C ASP A 277 12.13 -49.36 28.65
N HIS A 278 11.11 -49.18 27.79
CA HIS A 278 10.38 -50.30 27.16
C HIS A 278 9.22 -49.85 26.26
N ALA A 279 9.00 -50.69 25.27
CA ALA A 279 8.22 -50.55 24.05
C ALA A 279 6.70 -50.83 24.17
N ALA A 280 5.96 -50.21 23.23
CA ALA A 280 4.99 -50.78 22.30
C ALA A 280 3.61 -51.36 22.70
N HIS A 281 2.70 -51.16 21.73
CA HIS A 281 1.51 -51.93 21.31
C HIS A 281 0.11 -51.53 21.81
N GLY A 282 -0.81 -51.42 20.84
CA GLY A 282 -2.26 -51.43 21.06
C GLY A 282 -3.08 -50.87 19.90
N GLN A 283 -3.27 -51.68 18.86
CA GLN A 283 -4.15 -51.46 17.69
C GLN A 283 -5.64 -51.73 18.00
N ASP A 284 -6.49 -51.07 17.21
CA ASP A 284 -7.76 -51.50 16.61
C ASP A 284 -8.96 -51.97 17.47
N GLY A 285 -10.14 -51.40 17.15
CA GLY A 285 -11.43 -51.75 17.76
C GLY A 285 -12.66 -51.10 17.10
N ASN A 286 -12.84 -51.35 15.80
CA ASN A 286 -14.06 -51.69 15.05
C ASN A 286 -15.49 -51.21 15.42
N HIS A 287 -16.23 -50.76 14.36
CA HIS A 287 -17.67 -50.90 14.04
C HIS A 287 -18.74 -50.35 15.03
N ALA A 288 -19.94 -49.89 14.67
CA ALA A 288 -20.69 -49.60 13.44
C ALA A 288 -22.04 -48.97 13.90
N HIS A 289 -22.71 -48.19 13.02
CA HIS A 289 -24.14 -48.28 12.66
C HIS A 289 -24.77 -46.93 12.27
N HIS A 290 -25.14 -46.87 10.99
CA HIS A 290 -26.20 -46.02 10.46
C HIS A 290 -27.58 -46.40 11.05
N ARG A 291 -28.44 -45.41 11.28
CA ARG A 291 -29.88 -45.49 10.98
C ARG A 291 -30.53 -44.12 10.81
N HIS A 292 -31.37 -44.01 9.78
CA HIS A 292 -32.25 -42.90 9.40
C HIS A 292 -33.58 -42.90 10.19
N HIS A 293 -34.22 -41.73 10.31
CA HIS A 293 -35.66 -41.40 10.10
C HIS A 293 -35.92 -40.00 10.71
N GLU A 294 -36.17 -38.96 9.91
CA GLU A 294 -37.48 -38.49 9.37
C GLU A 294 -38.50 -37.99 10.41
N GLY A 295 -38.80 -36.69 10.32
CA GLY A 295 -40.15 -36.14 10.22
C GLY A 295 -40.98 -35.99 11.50
N HIS A 296 -41.27 -34.73 11.88
CA HIS A 296 -42.63 -34.36 12.29
C HIS A 296 -42.87 -32.84 12.18
N ALA A 297 -43.81 -32.50 11.29
CA ALA A 297 -44.51 -31.22 11.26
C ALA A 297 -45.75 -31.29 12.18
N GLY A 298 -46.13 -30.15 12.75
CA GLY A 298 -47.37 -29.97 13.52
C GLY A 298 -47.81 -28.50 13.55
N HIS A 299 -48.87 -28.21 12.80
CA HIS A 299 -49.75 -27.03 12.87
C HIS A 299 -50.29 -26.82 14.31
N GLY A 300 -50.81 -25.67 14.76
CA GLY A 300 -51.30 -24.42 14.17
C GLY A 300 -52.40 -23.84 15.08
N GLN A 301 -52.63 -22.52 15.05
CA GLN A 301 -53.89 -21.81 15.39
C GLN A 301 -53.61 -20.29 15.31
N HIS A 302 -54.09 -19.56 14.30
CA HIS A 302 -55.41 -18.91 14.17
C HIS A 302 -55.71 -17.80 15.18
N GLY A 303 -55.72 -16.56 14.68
CA GLY A 303 -56.36 -15.39 15.29
C GLY A 303 -56.46 -14.26 14.25
N ARG A 304 -57.68 -13.95 13.81
CA ARG A 304 -58.04 -13.01 12.74
C ARG A 304 -58.18 -11.56 13.24
N ALA A 305 -58.18 -10.66 12.24
CA ALA A 305 -58.84 -9.33 12.15
C ALA A 305 -57.96 -8.12 12.53
N HIS A 306 -58.00 -6.93 11.92
CA HIS A 306 -58.92 -6.29 10.97
C HIS A 306 -58.17 -5.23 10.09
N HIS A 307 -58.85 -4.83 9.01
CA HIS A 307 -58.69 -3.73 8.05
C HIS A 307 -57.77 -2.52 8.31
N GLY A 308 -57.19 -2.02 7.21
CA GLY A 308 -56.79 -0.62 7.04
C GLY A 308 -56.16 -0.36 5.66
N ALA A 309 -56.94 0.21 4.74
CA ALA A 309 -56.51 0.57 3.39
C ALA A 309 -55.96 2.01 3.34
N HIS A 310 -54.77 2.20 2.76
CA HIS A 310 -54.28 3.42 2.10
C HIS A 310 -53.11 2.95 1.18
N GLY A 311 -53.06 3.12 -0.14
CA GLY A 311 -53.64 4.15 -0.98
C GLY A 311 -52.64 5.31 -1.16
N GLY A 312 -51.54 5.10 -1.86
CA GLY A 312 -50.53 6.13 -2.13
C GLY A 312 -49.42 5.68 -3.07
N SER A 313 -49.66 5.79 -4.38
CA SER A 313 -48.63 5.68 -5.42
C SER A 313 -47.64 6.85 -5.31
N ALA A 314 -46.38 6.56 -5.03
CA ALA A 314 -45.29 7.51 -5.22
C ALA A 314 -44.62 7.22 -6.57
N SER A 315 -44.90 8.10 -7.53
CA SER A 315 -44.26 8.17 -8.83
C SER A 315 -42.76 8.42 -8.67
N ALA A 316 -41.94 7.58 -9.29
CA ALA A 316 -40.53 7.81 -9.48
C ALA A 316 -40.34 9.11 -10.28
N ALA A 317 -39.63 10.08 -9.70
CA ALA A 317 -39.21 11.29 -10.38
C ALA A 317 -37.80 11.07 -10.94
N GLU A 318 -37.67 11.18 -12.26
CA GLU A 318 -36.37 11.21 -12.94
C GLU A 318 -35.56 12.45 -12.51
N PRO A 319 -34.23 12.34 -12.36
CA PRO A 319 -33.39 13.48 -12.04
C PRO A 319 -33.23 14.41 -13.26
N ARG A 320 -33.57 15.69 -13.06
CA ARG A 320 -33.37 16.76 -14.05
C ARG A 320 -31.87 16.99 -14.32
N PRO A 321 -31.44 17.21 -15.57
CA PRO A 321 -30.05 17.52 -15.87
C PRO A 321 -29.66 18.92 -15.36
N ALA A 322 -28.43 19.03 -14.84
CA ALA A 322 -27.84 20.28 -14.34
C ALA A 322 -27.64 21.32 -15.46
N PRO A 323 -27.73 22.62 -15.18
CA PRO A 323 -27.55 23.67 -16.18
C PRO A 323 -26.09 23.76 -16.64
N ALA A 324 -25.90 23.90 -17.96
CA ALA A 324 -24.60 24.04 -18.61
C ALA A 324 -23.87 25.31 -18.16
N GLN A 325 -22.60 25.18 -17.77
CA GLN A 325 -21.73 26.31 -17.46
C GLN A 325 -21.28 27.03 -18.76
N PRO A 326 -21.19 28.36 -18.78
CA PRO A 326 -20.77 29.10 -19.96
C PRO A 326 -19.27 28.88 -20.26
N ARG A 327 -18.98 28.59 -21.53
CA ARG A 327 -17.61 28.40 -22.05
C ARG A 327 -16.78 29.67 -21.87
N GLN A 328 -15.69 29.58 -21.12
CA GLN A 328 -14.69 30.65 -21.06
C GLN A 328 -13.83 30.63 -22.34
N ALA A 329 -13.73 31.79 -23.00
CA ALA A 329 -12.86 31.98 -24.16
C ALA A 329 -11.37 31.96 -23.76
N PRO A 330 -10.45 31.45 -24.61
CA PRO A 330 -9.04 31.37 -24.28
C PRO A 330 -8.39 32.75 -24.24
N ARG A 331 -7.72 33.07 -23.13
CA ARG A 331 -6.91 34.29 -22.96
C ARG A 331 -5.62 34.19 -23.78
N SER A 332 -5.37 35.20 -24.60
CA SER A 332 -4.17 35.38 -25.43
C SER A 332 -2.89 35.48 -24.56
N ARG A 333 -1.84 34.73 -24.92
CA ARG A 333 -0.50 34.82 -24.30
C ARG A 333 0.20 36.13 -24.69
N PRO A 334 0.92 36.81 -23.78
CA PRO A 334 1.75 37.95 -24.15
C PRO A 334 3.08 37.51 -24.79
N ALA A 335 3.51 38.27 -25.80
CA ALA A 335 4.71 38.06 -26.60
C ALA A 335 6.02 38.25 -25.82
N ALA A 336 7.01 37.39 -26.11
CA ALA A 336 8.35 37.47 -25.56
C ALA A 336 9.11 38.69 -26.12
N ARG A 337 9.70 39.50 -25.22
CA ARG A 337 10.63 40.59 -25.54
C ARG A 337 12.01 40.02 -25.87
N GLN A 338 12.57 40.43 -27.01
CA GLN A 338 13.99 40.24 -27.35
C GLN A 338 14.88 41.21 -26.55
N PRO A 339 16.10 40.83 -26.14
CA PRO A 339 17.02 41.73 -25.47
C PRO A 339 17.73 42.68 -26.45
N ALA A 340 17.86 43.93 -26.01
CA ALA A 340 18.43 45.05 -26.74
C ALA A 340 19.96 44.95 -26.89
N GLY A 341 20.44 45.32 -28.09
CA GLY A 341 21.85 45.50 -28.41
C GLY A 341 22.47 46.69 -27.66
N SER A 342 23.71 46.50 -27.23
CA SER A 342 24.56 47.55 -26.69
C SER A 342 25.20 48.32 -27.85
N ALA A 343 25.20 49.65 -27.73
CA ALA A 343 25.90 50.55 -28.64
C ALA A 343 26.89 51.38 -27.83
N GLY A 344 28.08 51.58 -28.41
CA GLY A 344 28.90 52.75 -28.15
C GLY A 344 30.36 52.45 -27.85
N GLN A 345 31.24 52.67 -28.83
CA GLN A 345 32.09 53.88 -28.87
C GLN A 345 32.98 53.85 -30.10
N GLY A 346 32.93 54.92 -30.90
CA GLY A 346 33.84 55.15 -32.00
C GLY A 346 35.16 55.78 -31.54
N HIS A 347 36.14 55.77 -32.43
CA HIS A 347 37.17 56.79 -32.62
C HIS A 347 37.68 56.65 -34.06
N GLY A 348 37.86 57.79 -34.73
CA GLY A 348 38.27 57.84 -36.13
C GLY A 348 39.77 58.08 -36.35
N HIS A 349 40.05 58.32 -37.62
CA HIS A 349 41.23 58.97 -38.22
C HIS A 349 42.48 58.12 -38.52
N HIS A 350 42.62 57.87 -39.83
CA HIS A 350 43.73 58.28 -40.71
C HIS A 350 45.02 57.45 -40.89
N HIS A 351 45.38 57.45 -42.19
CA HIS A 351 46.68 57.42 -42.85
C HIS A 351 47.30 56.08 -43.28
N HIS A 352 47.46 56.02 -44.61
CA HIS A 352 48.46 55.35 -45.45
C HIS A 352 48.49 53.82 -45.54
#